data_AF-A0A4Y5Z804-F1
#
_entry.id   AF-A0A4Y5Z804-F1
#
_cell.length_a   1.000
_cell.length_b   1.000
_cell.length_c   1.000
_cell.angle_alpha   90.00
_cell.angle_beta   90.00
_cell.angle_gamma   90.00
#
_symmetry.space_group_name_H-M   'P 1'
#
loop_
_entity.id
_entity.type
_entity.pdbx_description
1 polymer ?
#
loop_
_entity_poly.entity_id
_entity_poly.type
_entity_poly.pdbx_seq_one_letter_code
_entity_poly.pdbx_strand_id
1 'polypeptide(L)'
;MNAMDEKTACPSAGTPVDDEPSIHDLLNEARLWLQYAHGVTTTLADLVHESDELDPKQLSLSLEAIAAMTQAGLERMGEAHVQWAWRGEP
;
A
#
# COMPACT_ATOMS: atom_id res chain seq x y z
N MET A 1 55.77 -13.70 -21.64
CA MET A 1 55.82 -13.48 -20.18
C MET A 1 55.30 -12.08 -19.88
N ASN A 2 54.25 -11.98 -19.07
CA ASN A 2 53.84 -10.88 -18.18
C ASN A 2 52.49 -11.34 -17.61
N ALA A 3 52.51 -12.02 -16.46
CA ALA A 3 52.36 -11.47 -15.11
C ALA A 3 50.87 -11.37 -14.72
N MET A 4 50.49 -12.23 -13.77
CA MET A 4 49.20 -12.25 -13.09
C MET A 4 48.97 -10.93 -12.35
N ASP A 5 47.75 -10.39 -12.43
CA ASP A 5 47.19 -9.56 -11.38
C ASP A 5 45.74 -10.02 -11.13
N GLU A 6 45.60 -10.76 -10.04
CA GLU A 6 44.36 -11.20 -9.42
C GLU A 6 43.99 -10.13 -8.38
N LYS A 7 42.89 -9.38 -8.56
CA LYS A 7 42.15 -8.82 -7.42
C LYS A 7 40.76 -8.29 -7.79
N THR A 8 39.77 -9.12 -7.45
CA THR A 8 38.56 -8.73 -6.69
C THR A 8 37.79 -7.47 -7.13
N ALA A 9 36.59 -7.69 -7.67
CA ALA A 9 35.36 -7.24 -7.03
C ALA A 9 34.13 -7.85 -7.75
N CYS A 10 33.40 -8.72 -7.05
CA CYS A 10 31.99 -8.92 -7.35
C CYS A 10 31.31 -7.56 -7.38
N PRO A 11 30.43 -7.25 -8.35
CA PRO A 11 29.56 -6.10 -8.20
C PRO A 11 28.74 -6.36 -6.93
N SER A 12 29.01 -5.57 -5.90
CA SER A 12 28.25 -5.55 -4.66
C SER A 12 26.78 -5.60 -5.03
N ALA A 13 26.05 -6.56 -4.44
CA ALA A 13 24.61 -6.47 -4.34
C ALA A 13 24.31 -5.03 -3.92
N GLY A 14 23.67 -4.28 -4.82
CA GLY A 14 23.16 -2.96 -4.47
C GLY A 14 22.22 -3.21 -3.31
N THR A 15 22.58 -2.71 -2.14
CA THR A 15 21.60 -2.49 -1.07
C THR A 15 20.42 -1.79 -1.75
N PRO A 16 19.17 -2.28 -1.64
CA PRO A 16 18.04 -1.45 -2.01
C PRO A 16 18.20 -0.20 -1.15
N VAL A 17 18.55 0.90 -1.80
CA VAL A 17 18.40 2.21 -1.17
C VAL A 17 16.89 2.25 -0.99
N ASP A 18 16.43 2.14 0.26
CA ASP A 18 15.03 2.40 0.61
C ASP A 18 14.78 3.85 0.24
N ASP A 19 14.45 4.07 -1.03
CA ASP A 19 14.09 5.38 -1.55
C ASP A 19 12.73 5.68 -0.92
N GLU A 20 12.69 6.73 -0.10
CA GLU A 20 11.46 7.12 0.60
C GLU A 20 10.37 7.37 -0.46
N PRO A 21 9.17 6.79 -0.29
CA PRO A 21 8.12 6.89 -1.31
C PRO A 21 7.81 8.36 -1.59
N SER A 22 7.63 8.69 -2.87
CA SER A 22 7.27 10.04 -3.25
C SER A 22 5.81 10.34 -2.87
N ILE A 23 5.45 11.63 -2.78
CA ILE A 23 4.06 12.07 -2.56
C ILE A 23 3.11 11.38 -3.56
N HIS A 24 3.53 11.26 -4.82
CA HIS A 24 2.75 10.60 -5.86
C HIS A 24 2.54 9.11 -5.55
N ASP A 25 3.58 8.41 -5.10
CA ASP A 25 3.50 6.98 -4.78
C ASP A 25 2.59 6.75 -3.57
N LEU A 26 2.74 7.55 -2.52
CA LEU A 26 1.88 7.53 -1.34
C LEU A 26 0.41 7.79 -1.69
N LEU A 27 0.12 8.79 -2.52
CA LEU A 27 -1.26 9.06 -2.96
C LEU A 27 -1.81 7.97 -3.88
N ASN A 28 -0.97 7.37 -4.72
CA ASN A 28 -1.37 6.25 -5.55
C ASN A 28 -1.71 5.02 -4.71
N GLU A 29 -0.88 4.69 -3.72
CA GLU A 29 -1.13 3.61 -2.77
C GLU A 29 -2.38 3.86 -1.93
N ALA A 30 -2.56 5.07 -1.42
CA ALA A 30 -3.78 5.44 -0.71
C ALA A 30 -5.03 5.19 -1.56
N ARG A 31 -4.98 5.66 -2.81
CA ARG A 31 -6.06 5.49 -3.77
C ARG A 31 -6.36 4.00 -4.04
N LEU A 32 -5.33 3.15 -4.14
CA LEU A 32 -5.50 1.71 -4.33
C LEU A 32 -6.23 1.06 -3.14
N TRP A 33 -5.79 1.35 -1.91
CA TRP A 33 -6.44 0.84 -0.71
C TRP A 33 -7.91 1.24 -0.61
N LEU A 34 -8.23 2.49 -0.93
CA LEU A 34 -9.61 2.99 -0.95
C LEU A 34 -10.46 2.36 -2.05
N GLN A 35 -9.88 2.09 -3.23
CA GLN A 35 -10.57 1.36 -4.30
C GLN A 35 -10.89 -0.08 -3.90
N TYR A 36 -9.96 -0.77 -3.24
CA TYR A 36 -10.21 -2.13 -2.74
C TYR A 36 -11.27 -2.13 -1.64
N ALA A 37 -11.20 -1.19 -0.68
CA ALA A 37 -12.23 -1.04 0.34
C ALA A 37 -13.61 -0.81 -0.29
N HIS A 38 -13.69 0.05 -1.31
CA HIS A 38 -14.94 0.29 -2.04
C HIS A 38 -15.45 -0.97 -2.75
N GLY A 39 -14.60 -1.68 -3.49
CA GLY A 39 -14.99 -2.89 -4.20
C GLY A 39 -15.50 -4.00 -3.27
N VAL A 40 -14.84 -4.20 -2.13
CA VAL A 40 -15.31 -5.15 -1.10
C VAL A 40 -16.63 -4.69 -0.49
N THR A 41 -16.80 -3.38 -0.25
CA THR A 41 -18.07 -2.83 0.26
C THR A 41 -19.21 -3.06 -0.71
N THR A 42 -19.01 -2.83 -2.02
CA THR A 42 -20.04 -3.08 -3.04
C THR A 42 -20.39 -4.57 -3.11
N THR A 43 -19.39 -5.44 -3.15
CA THR A 43 -19.62 -6.90 -3.17
C THR A 43 -20.40 -7.36 -1.94
N LEU A 44 -20.10 -6.79 -0.76
CA LEU A 44 -20.80 -7.10 0.47
C LEU A 44 -22.25 -6.59 0.45
N ALA A 45 -22.49 -5.41 -0.13
CA ALA A 45 -23.84 -4.85 -0.28
C ALA A 45 -24.70 -5.73 -1.20
N ASP A 46 -24.14 -6.20 -2.31
CA ASP A 46 -24.81 -7.14 -3.23
C ASP A 46 -25.14 -8.45 -2.49
N LEU A 47 -24.17 -9.01 -1.75
CA LEU A 47 -24.38 -10.23 -0.98
C LEU A 47 -25.48 -10.07 0.08
N VAL A 48 -25.50 -8.95 0.81
CA VAL A 48 -26.53 -8.65 1.82
C VAL A 48 -27.91 -8.50 1.21
N HIS A 49 -27.99 -8.01 -0.03
CA HIS A 49 -29.25 -7.86 -0.74
C HIS A 49 -29.77 -9.19 -1.30
N GLU A 50 -28.88 -10.01 -1.84
CA GLU A 50 -29.22 -11.23 -2.57
C GLU A 50 -29.33 -12.48 -1.69
N SER A 51 -28.76 -12.47 -0.48
CA SER A 51 -28.72 -13.65 0.40
C SER A 51 -29.82 -13.62 1.46
N ASP A 52 -30.59 -14.71 1.55
CA ASP A 52 -31.60 -14.90 2.61
C ASP A 52 -30.96 -15.10 3.99
N GLU A 53 -29.76 -15.67 4.05
CA GLU A 53 -28.98 -15.87 5.27
C GLU A 53 -27.51 -15.51 5.05
N LEU A 54 -26.91 -14.79 6.00
CA LEU A 54 -25.50 -14.44 6.02
C LEU A 54 -24.82 -15.07 7.23
N ASP A 55 -23.59 -15.59 7.06
CA ASP A 55 -22.74 -15.98 8.19
C ASP A 55 -22.24 -14.71 8.91
N PRO A 56 -22.64 -14.47 10.17
CA PRO A 56 -22.23 -13.27 10.90
C PRO A 56 -20.70 -13.17 11.07
N LYS A 57 -19.98 -14.30 11.08
CA LYS A 57 -18.52 -14.29 11.19
C LYS A 57 -17.86 -13.78 9.91
N GLN A 58 -18.36 -14.20 8.75
CA GLN A 58 -17.86 -13.72 7.46
C GLN A 58 -18.17 -12.24 7.26
N LEU A 59 -19.35 -11.79 7.71
CA LEU A 59 -19.72 -10.38 7.70
C LEU A 59 -18.76 -9.55 8.58
N SER A 60 -18.49 -9.98 9.82
CA SER A 60 -17.53 -9.31 10.72
C SER A 60 -16.16 -9.20 10.09
N LEU A 61 -15.64 -10.31 9.56
CA LEU A 61 -14.32 -10.36 8.92
C LEU A 61 -14.23 -9.41 7.71
N SER A 62 -15.30 -9.34 6.91
CA SER A 62 -15.35 -8.44 5.75
C SER A 62 -15.34 -6.97 6.16
N LEU A 63 -16.07 -6.63 7.22
CA LEU A 63 -16.08 -5.28 7.79
C LEU A 63 -14.71 -4.89 8.39
N GLU A 64 -14.05 -5.83 9.07
CA GLU A 64 -12.69 -5.64 9.58
C GLU A 64 -11.68 -5.40 8.43
N ALA A 65 -11.80 -6.15 7.34
CA ALA A 65 -10.97 -5.95 6.15
C ALA A 65 -11.20 -4.56 5.52
N ILE A 66 -12.46 -4.12 5.41
CA ILE A 66 -12.79 -2.76 4.94
C ILE A 66 -12.16 -1.69 5.83
N ALA A 67 -12.24 -1.85 7.15
CA ALA A 67 -11.65 -0.93 8.10
C ALA A 67 -10.12 -0.87 7.94
N ALA A 68 -9.45 -2.03 7.84
CA ALA A 68 -8.00 -2.10 7.67
C ALA A 68 -7.53 -1.45 6.36
N MET A 69 -8.21 -1.72 5.24
CA MET A 69 -7.89 -1.09 3.95
C MET A 69 -8.10 0.43 4.01
N THR A 70 -9.20 0.88 4.63
CA THR A 70 -9.47 2.32 4.79
C THR A 70 -8.39 2.99 5.62
N GLN A 71 -7.98 2.37 6.74
CA GLN A 71 -6.92 2.89 7.59
C GLN A 71 -5.59 2.98 6.85
N ALA A 72 -5.20 1.93 6.12
CA ALA A 72 -3.98 1.94 5.32
C ALA A 72 -3.97 3.10 4.30
N GLY A 73 -5.12 3.38 3.66
CA GLY A 73 -5.25 4.52 2.76
C GLY A 73 -5.10 5.88 3.46
N LEU A 74 -5.70 6.04 4.64
CA LEU A 74 -5.59 7.26 5.44
C LEU A 74 -4.16 7.52 5.93
N GLU A 75 -3.44 6.47 6.32
CA GLU A 75 -2.04 6.58 6.73
C GLU A 75 -1.15 7.09 5.59
N ARG A 76 -1.25 6.50 4.39
CA ARG A 76 -0.48 6.96 3.21
C ARG A 76 -0.85 8.38 2.81
N MET A 77 -2.13 8.78 2.90
CA MET A 77 -2.54 10.18 2.68
C MET A 77 -1.93 11.12 3.73
N GLY A 78 -1.89 10.71 4.99
CA GLY A 78 -1.27 11.46 6.07
C GLY A 78 0.23 11.68 5.83
N GLU A 79 0.94 10.62 5.44
CA GLU A 79 2.36 10.68 5.06
C GLU A 79 2.59 11.64 3.89
N ALA A 80 1.77 11.54 2.84
CA ALA A 80 1.82 12.44 1.68
C ALA A 80 1.57 13.91 2.09
N HIS A 81 0.60 14.15 2.96
CA HIS A 81 0.28 15.48 3.45
C HIS A 81 1.43 16.10 4.27
N VAL A 82 2.03 15.31 5.16
CA VAL A 82 3.20 15.72 5.94
C VAL A 82 4.35 16.05 4.99
N GLN A 83 4.66 15.17 4.03
CA GLN A 83 5.74 15.39 3.06
C GLN A 83 5.50 16.62 2.19
N TRP A 84 4.25 16.90 1.78
CA TRP A 84 3.88 18.10 1.04
C TRP A 84 4.06 19.37 1.89
N ALA A 85 3.58 19.37 3.14
CA ALA A 85 3.70 20.50 4.05
C ALA A 85 5.17 20.88 4.32
N TRP A 86 6.07 19.91 4.42
CA TRP A 86 7.52 20.16 4.57
C TRP A 86 8.18 20.73 3.31
N ARG A 87 7.61 20.52 2.12
CA ARG A 87 8.13 21.05 0.85
C ARG A 87 7.79 22.52 0.61
N GLY A 88 6.97 23.13 1.47
CA GLY A 88 6.77 24.58 1.51
C GLY A 88 5.85 25.16 0.42
N GLU A 89 5.09 24.32 -0.29
CA GLU A 89 4.00 24.79 -1.15
C GLU A 89 2.67 24.64 -0.40
N PRO A 90 1.99 25.75 -0.03
CA PRO A 90 0.63 25.74 0.50
C PRO A 90 -0.45 25.58 -0.59
#